data_AF-A0A9X4RI57-F1
#
_entry.id   AF-A0A9X4RI57-F1
#
_cell.length_a   1.000
_cell.length_b   1.000
_cell.length_c   1.000
_cell.angle_alpha   90.00
_cell.angle_beta   90.00
_cell.angle_gamma   90.00
#
_symmetry.space_group_name_H-M   'P 1'
#
loop_
_entity.id
_entity.type
_entity.pdbx_description
1 polymer ?
#
loop_
_entity_poly.entity_id
_entity_poly.type
_entity_poly.pdbx_seq_one_letter_code
_entity_poly.pdbx_strand_id
1 'polypeptide(L)'
;MLLTPRSVKSRFRAIFTSILLTAPPNLPDRLEPIVELIINDNLNALKTTKQNDQTEKIDLTQIDLTIAAIGIGAYWHQDLQEMRSRLLALQSHSKADIQELVLAYVIALACLGELHPRLLINHICDDFQPRIALSRTPQSQQQCLAQLQLVQQFVECGASTIASHRENGLSDAIASSLYYFLSTHHSWRIVTTRAQRHPQPNQLQVTIQSGAIAAAYLGEVNSPIAQDQANFSRISTKAIILGDRLWSAWVGLF
;
A
#
# COMPACT_ATOMS: atom_id res chain seq x y z
N MET A 1 2.71 -14.49 -21.12
CA MET A 1 1.60 -15.05 -20.32
C MET A 1 0.64 -13.90 -20.07
N LEU A 2 -0.54 -13.90 -20.70
CA LEU A 2 -1.57 -12.89 -20.43
C LEU A 2 -2.17 -13.23 -19.06
N LEU A 3 -2.11 -12.29 -18.10
CA LEU A 3 -2.80 -12.44 -16.82
C LEU A 3 -4.30 -12.49 -17.11
N THR A 4 -4.97 -13.57 -16.70
CA THR A 4 -6.44 -13.62 -16.74
C THR A 4 -6.97 -12.51 -15.84
N PRO A 5 -7.93 -11.69 -16.29
CA PRO A 5 -8.48 -10.61 -15.48
C PRO A 5 -9.11 -11.20 -14.22
N ARG A 6 -8.51 -10.92 -13.06
CA ARG A 6 -9.05 -11.28 -11.75
C ARG A 6 -10.12 -10.25 -11.34
N SER A 7 -11.15 -10.72 -10.64
CA SER A 7 -12.22 -9.84 -10.16
C SER A 7 -11.70 -8.84 -9.12
N VAL A 8 -12.34 -7.68 -9.03
CA VAL A 8 -12.06 -6.66 -7.99
C VAL A 8 -12.13 -7.29 -6.59
N LYS A 9 -13.14 -8.13 -6.34
CA LYS A 9 -13.27 -8.89 -5.09
C LYS A 9 -12.02 -9.72 -4.75
N SER A 10 -11.44 -10.39 -5.76
CA SER A 10 -10.21 -11.16 -5.58
C SER A 10 -9.04 -10.27 -5.17
N ARG A 11 -8.93 -9.07 -5.73
CA ARG A 11 -7.88 -8.09 -5.39
C ARG A 11 -8.00 -7.62 -3.95
N PHE A 12 -9.22 -7.31 -3.48
CA PHE A 12 -9.47 -6.95 -2.08
C PHE A 12 -8.99 -8.07 -1.13
N ARG A 13 -9.44 -9.30 -1.37
CA ARG A 13 -9.00 -10.47 -0.58
C ARG A 13 -7.48 -10.62 -0.61
N ALA A 14 -6.86 -10.54 -1.79
CA ALA A 14 -5.43 -10.71 -1.97
C ALA A 14 -4.61 -9.65 -1.20
N ILE A 15 -5.03 -8.38 -1.21
CA ILE A 15 -4.39 -7.29 -0.47
C ILE A 15 -4.33 -7.64 1.02
N PHE A 16 -5.47 -7.95 1.65
CA PHE A 16 -5.50 -8.25 3.08
C PHE A 16 -4.77 -9.54 3.43
N THR A 17 -4.81 -10.54 2.54
CA THR A 17 -4.02 -11.77 2.70
C THR A 17 -2.53 -11.46 2.70
N SER A 18 -2.08 -10.60 1.77
CA SER A 18 -0.68 -10.17 1.73
C SER A 18 -0.28 -9.41 2.99
N ILE A 19 -1.10 -8.48 3.48
CA ILE A 19 -0.80 -7.73 4.69
C ILE A 19 -0.64 -8.69 5.86
N LEU A 20 -1.60 -9.59 6.11
CA LEU A 20 -1.54 -10.51 7.24
C LEU A 20 -0.40 -11.54 7.15
N LEU A 21 0.01 -11.95 5.95
CA LEU A 21 1.15 -12.86 5.77
C LEU A 21 2.51 -12.18 5.94
N THR A 22 2.57 -10.86 5.79
CA THR A 22 3.81 -10.08 5.92
C THR A 22 3.92 -9.34 7.26
N ALA A 23 2.82 -9.31 8.01
CA ALA A 23 2.69 -8.60 9.27
C ALA A 23 3.26 -9.36 10.48
N PRO A 24 3.71 -8.63 11.53
CA PRO A 24 3.97 -9.22 12.83
C PRO A 24 2.67 -9.75 13.48
N PRO A 25 2.75 -10.70 14.44
CA PRO A 25 1.60 -11.41 14.99
C PRO A 25 0.51 -10.54 15.65
N ASN A 26 0.85 -9.31 16.05
CA ASN A 26 -0.03 -8.36 16.75
C ASN A 26 -0.76 -7.38 15.80
N LEU A 27 -0.37 -7.30 14.53
CA LEU A 27 -1.04 -6.44 13.54
C LEU A 27 -2.48 -6.87 13.20
N PRO A 28 -2.87 -8.17 13.20
CA PRO A 28 -4.23 -8.60 12.85
C PRO A 28 -5.33 -7.95 13.69
N ASP A 29 -5.04 -7.57 14.94
CA ASP A 29 -6.04 -6.99 15.86
C ASP A 29 -6.24 -5.49 15.59
N ARG A 30 -5.31 -4.86 14.87
CA ARG A 30 -5.36 -3.44 14.49
C ARG A 30 -6.02 -3.21 13.14
N LEU A 31 -6.09 -4.25 12.31
CA LEU A 31 -6.63 -4.17 10.94
C LEU A 31 -8.14 -3.96 10.89
N GLU A 32 -8.88 -4.63 11.77
CA GLU A 32 -10.35 -4.53 11.79
C GLU A 32 -10.84 -3.11 12.13
N PRO A 33 -10.32 -2.43 13.18
CA PRO A 33 -10.63 -1.03 13.43
C PRO A 33 -10.30 -0.10 12.25
N ILE A 34 -9.17 -0.31 11.56
CA ILE A 34 -8.78 0.53 10.41
C ILE A 34 -9.77 0.33 9.25
N VAL A 35 -10.16 -0.90 8.95
CA VAL A 35 -11.16 -1.21 7.92
C VAL A 35 -12.49 -0.51 8.25
N GLU A 36 -12.92 -0.57 9.51
CA GLU A 36 -14.14 0.12 9.95
C GLU A 36 -14.09 1.63 9.80
N LEU A 37 -12.95 2.25 10.07
CA LEU A 37 -12.79 3.70 9.91
C LEU A 37 -12.87 4.12 8.44
N ILE A 38 -12.38 3.29 7.53
CA ILE A 38 -12.47 3.52 6.08
C ILE A 38 -13.92 3.39 5.61
N ILE A 39 -14.61 2.31 6.01
CA ILE A 39 -16.00 2.04 5.63
C ILE A 39 -16.93 3.16 6.13
N ASN A 40 -16.77 3.57 7.39
CA ASN A 40 -17.64 4.57 8.02
C ASN A 40 -17.25 6.02 7.69
N ASP A 41 -16.26 6.22 6.80
CA ASP A 41 -15.71 7.55 6.48
C ASP A 41 -15.36 8.39 7.72
N ASN A 42 -14.88 7.72 8.77
CA ASN A 42 -14.58 8.36 10.04
C ASN A 42 -13.07 8.52 10.22
N LEU A 43 -12.38 8.87 9.14
CA LEU A 43 -10.94 9.11 9.17
C LEU A 43 -10.59 10.30 10.09
N ASN A 44 -11.55 11.17 10.40
CA ASN A 44 -11.38 12.24 11.38
C ASN A 44 -11.41 11.77 12.85
N ALA A 45 -11.92 10.57 13.14
CA ALA A 45 -11.80 9.97 14.48
C ALA A 45 -10.35 9.54 14.78
N LEU A 46 -9.47 9.50 13.77
CA LEU A 46 -8.04 9.18 13.88
C LEU A 46 -7.16 10.31 14.44
N LYS A 47 -7.77 11.33 15.06
CA LYS A 47 -6.98 12.41 15.68
C LYS A 47 -5.98 11.80 16.69
N THR A 48 -4.80 12.39 16.83
CA THR A 48 -3.87 12.09 17.94
C THR A 48 -4.40 12.74 19.23
N THR A 49 -4.42 12.07 20.39
CA THR A 49 -4.82 12.72 21.66
C THR A 49 -3.59 13.37 22.28
N LYS A 50 -3.70 14.65 22.65
CA LYS A 50 -3.09 15.09 23.91
C LYS A 50 -4.05 14.63 25.01
N GLN A 51 -3.58 13.76 25.89
CA GLN A 51 -4.31 13.28 27.07
C GLN A 51 -5.05 14.43 27.75
N ASN A 52 -6.38 14.37 27.70
CA ASN A 52 -7.34 14.64 28.77
C ASN A 52 -8.72 14.35 28.14
N ASP A 53 -9.52 13.56 28.86
CA ASP A 53 -10.84 13.01 28.51
C ASP A 53 -10.87 11.67 27.74
N GLN A 54 -11.67 10.77 28.31
CA GLN A 54 -11.78 9.33 28.09
C GLN A 54 -12.38 8.96 26.72
N THR A 55 -11.65 9.22 25.64
CA THR A 55 -11.87 8.55 24.36
C THR A 55 -10.62 7.76 24.01
N GLU A 56 -10.71 6.43 23.99
CA GLU A 56 -9.61 5.57 23.55
C GLU A 56 -9.33 5.89 22.08
N LYS A 57 -8.25 6.61 21.84
CA LYS A 57 -7.89 7.16 20.55
C LYS A 57 -6.71 6.38 20.00
N ILE A 58 -6.83 5.92 18.76
CA ILE A 58 -5.79 5.15 18.11
C ILE A 58 -4.67 6.12 17.68
N ASP A 59 -3.52 6.08 18.36
CA ASP A 59 -2.31 6.73 17.84
C ASP A 59 -1.78 5.88 16.67
N LEU A 60 -1.84 6.44 15.47
CA LEU A 60 -1.43 5.74 14.25
C LEU A 60 0.09 5.72 14.14
N THR A 61 0.64 4.53 14.20
CA THR A 61 2.01 4.25 13.80
C THR A 61 2.15 4.38 12.28
N GLN A 62 3.38 4.49 11.78
CA GLN A 62 3.65 4.53 10.34
C GLN A 62 3.06 3.32 9.58
N ILE A 63 2.99 2.16 10.23
CA ILE A 63 2.38 0.97 9.67
C ILE A 63 0.87 1.11 9.54
N ASP A 64 0.19 1.76 10.50
CA ASP A 64 -1.26 1.95 10.42
C ASP A 64 -1.63 2.95 9.32
N LEU A 65 -0.83 4.01 9.14
CA LEU A 65 -0.98 4.95 8.02
C LEU A 65 -0.81 4.24 6.68
N THR A 66 0.17 3.33 6.59
CA THR A 66 0.40 2.49 5.41
C THR A 66 -0.82 1.61 5.11
N ILE A 67 -1.37 0.93 6.12
CA ILE A 67 -2.57 0.09 5.96
C ILE A 67 -3.79 0.92 5.59
N ALA A 68 -3.98 2.08 6.23
CA ALA A 68 -5.08 2.99 5.93
C ALA A 68 -5.00 3.49 4.48
N ALA A 69 -3.82 3.89 4.00
CA ALA A 69 -3.61 4.28 2.61
C ALA A 69 -3.90 3.15 1.62
N ILE A 70 -3.46 1.92 1.90
CA ILE A 70 -3.79 0.75 1.08
C ILE A 70 -5.31 0.53 1.03
N GLY A 71 -5.98 0.57 2.19
CA GLY A 71 -7.42 0.38 2.28
C GLY A 71 -8.22 1.50 1.60
N ILE A 72 -7.81 2.76 1.74
CA ILE A 72 -8.41 3.92 1.06
C ILE A 72 -8.25 3.78 -0.46
N GLY A 73 -7.05 3.43 -0.93
CA GLY A 73 -6.78 3.19 -2.35
C GLY A 73 -7.62 2.06 -2.92
N ALA A 74 -7.80 0.96 -2.17
CA ALA A 74 -8.66 -0.13 -2.58
C ALA A 74 -10.15 0.25 -2.58
N TYR A 75 -10.63 0.93 -1.54
CA TYR A 75 -12.04 1.27 -1.38
C TYR A 75 -12.50 2.33 -2.39
N TRP A 76 -11.73 3.40 -2.57
CA TRP A 76 -12.08 4.51 -3.47
C TRP A 76 -11.45 4.38 -4.87
N HIS A 77 -11.10 3.16 -5.29
CA HIS A 77 -10.35 2.95 -6.54
C HIS A 77 -11.06 3.48 -7.80
N GLN A 78 -12.40 3.58 -7.80
CA GLN A 78 -13.16 4.13 -8.93
C GLN A 78 -13.22 5.66 -8.99
N ASP A 79 -12.92 6.35 -7.88
CA ASP A 79 -12.89 7.81 -7.80
C ASP A 79 -11.56 8.29 -7.20
N LEU A 80 -10.59 8.52 -8.08
CA LEU A 80 -9.25 8.97 -7.71
C LEU A 80 -9.25 10.39 -7.09
N GLN A 81 -10.30 11.20 -7.31
CA GLN A 81 -10.43 12.50 -6.65
C GLN A 81 -10.87 12.32 -5.20
N GLU A 82 -11.88 11.46 -4.96
CA GLU A 82 -12.34 11.16 -3.60
C GLU A 82 -11.25 10.45 -2.80
N MET A 83 -10.56 9.47 -3.39
CA MET A 83 -9.39 8.82 -2.78
C MET A 83 -8.34 9.84 -2.32
N ARG A 84 -8.02 10.82 -3.18
CA ARG A 84 -7.06 11.89 -2.87
C ARG A 84 -7.59 12.78 -1.75
N SER A 85 -8.85 13.19 -1.81
CA SER A 85 -9.52 14.01 -0.78
C SER A 85 -9.41 13.39 0.60
N ARG A 86 -9.68 12.08 0.73
CA ARG A 86 -9.57 11.34 1.99
C ARG A 86 -8.15 11.28 2.54
N LEU A 87 -7.16 11.12 1.68
CA LEU A 87 -5.76 11.12 2.12
C LEU A 87 -5.25 12.50 2.50
N LEU A 88 -5.70 13.56 1.82
CA LEU A 88 -5.41 14.93 2.24
C LEU A 88 -6.07 15.25 3.59
N ALA A 89 -7.29 14.76 3.82
CA ALA A 89 -7.95 14.85 5.12
C ALA A 89 -7.17 14.07 6.20
N LEU A 90 -6.70 12.85 5.90
CA LEU A 90 -5.84 12.07 6.81
C LEU A 90 -4.51 12.79 7.10
N GLN A 91 -3.87 13.37 6.09
CA GLN A 91 -2.65 14.16 6.22
C GLN A 91 -2.85 15.36 7.14
N SER A 92 -4.00 16.03 7.11
CA SER A 92 -4.26 17.18 7.97
C SER A 92 -4.30 16.85 9.47
N HIS A 93 -4.51 15.58 9.84
CA HIS A 93 -4.65 15.13 11.22
C HIS A 93 -3.60 14.09 11.67
N SER A 94 -2.74 13.61 10.78
CA SER A 94 -1.77 12.54 11.04
C SER A 94 -0.43 12.77 10.33
N LYS A 95 0.58 11.92 10.55
CA LYS A 95 1.89 12.03 9.88
C LYS A 95 1.90 11.58 8.41
N ALA A 96 0.75 11.20 7.84
CA ALA A 96 0.67 10.86 6.42
C ALA A 96 1.15 12.03 5.55
N ASP A 97 1.80 11.70 4.44
CA ASP A 97 2.29 12.65 3.44
C ASP A 97 2.19 12.03 2.03
N ILE A 98 2.88 12.61 1.05
CA ILE A 98 2.83 12.19 -0.35
C ILE A 98 3.11 10.70 -0.58
N GLN A 99 3.90 10.04 0.27
CA GLN A 99 4.20 8.61 0.13
C GLN A 99 2.93 7.74 0.26
N GLU A 100 2.04 8.07 1.19
CA GLU A 100 0.75 7.41 1.37
C GLU A 100 -0.20 7.69 0.18
N LEU A 101 -0.16 8.90 -0.38
CA LEU A 101 -0.90 9.26 -1.60
C LEU A 101 -0.46 8.43 -2.81
N VAL A 102 0.84 8.31 -3.03
CA VAL A 102 1.41 7.47 -4.10
C VAL A 102 1.00 6.01 -3.90
N LEU A 103 1.12 5.50 -2.66
CA LEU A 103 0.74 4.13 -2.33
C LEU A 103 -0.73 3.84 -2.65
N ALA A 104 -1.66 4.69 -2.19
CA ALA A 104 -3.07 4.51 -2.44
C ALA A 104 -3.42 4.61 -3.93
N TYR A 105 -2.79 5.56 -4.64
CA TYR A 105 -2.96 5.72 -6.08
C TYR A 105 -2.54 4.45 -6.84
N VAL A 106 -1.39 3.87 -6.49
CA VAL A 106 -0.91 2.59 -7.07
C VAL A 106 -1.88 1.45 -6.79
N ILE A 107 -2.41 1.35 -5.56
CA ILE A 107 -3.40 0.34 -5.20
C ILE A 107 -4.71 0.54 -5.97
N ALA A 108 -5.17 1.78 -6.13
CA ALA A 108 -6.36 2.13 -6.89
C ALA A 108 -6.23 1.70 -8.36
N LEU A 109 -5.12 2.07 -9.03
CA LEU A 109 -4.82 1.64 -10.39
C LEU A 109 -4.77 0.11 -10.52
N ALA A 110 -4.19 -0.58 -9.53
CA ALA A 110 -4.16 -2.03 -9.51
C ALA A 110 -5.57 -2.63 -9.38
N CYS A 111 -6.44 -2.04 -8.56
CA CYS A 111 -7.83 -2.47 -8.39
C CYS A 111 -8.68 -2.22 -9.64
N LEU A 112 -8.46 -1.11 -10.34
CA LEU A 112 -9.05 -0.80 -11.65
C LEU A 112 -8.57 -1.74 -12.76
N GLY A 113 -7.43 -2.41 -12.58
CA GLY A 113 -6.77 -3.18 -13.65
C GLY A 113 -6.04 -2.29 -14.66
N GLU A 114 -5.82 -1.01 -14.34
CA GLU A 114 -5.17 -0.02 -15.18
C GLU A 114 -3.68 0.18 -14.83
N LEU A 115 -3.18 -0.53 -13.82
CA LEU A 115 -1.76 -0.50 -13.47
C LEU A 115 -0.92 -1.13 -14.57
N HIS A 116 -0.11 -0.31 -15.24
CA HIS A 116 0.88 -0.73 -16.23
C HIS A 116 2.30 -0.59 -15.65
N PRO A 117 2.98 -1.67 -15.24
CA PRO A 117 4.26 -1.57 -14.52
C PRO A 117 5.31 -0.72 -15.25
N ARG A 118 5.40 -0.82 -16.58
CA ARG A 118 6.39 -0.07 -17.38
C ARG A 118 6.15 1.44 -17.42
N LEU A 119 4.89 1.87 -17.29
CA LEU A 119 4.48 3.27 -17.39
C LEU A 119 4.12 3.87 -16.03
N LEU A 120 4.13 3.06 -14.96
CA LEU A 120 3.60 3.42 -13.66
C LEU A 120 4.25 4.69 -13.10
N ILE A 121 5.58 4.76 -13.10
CA ILE A 121 6.30 5.91 -12.55
C ILE A 121 5.99 7.18 -13.35
N ASN A 122 6.01 7.09 -14.69
CA ASN A 122 5.70 8.23 -15.55
C ASN A 122 4.26 8.72 -15.31
N HIS A 123 3.29 7.81 -15.25
CA HIS A 123 1.89 8.17 -14.96
C HIS A 123 1.73 8.84 -13.59
N ILE A 124 2.45 8.38 -12.55
CA ILE A 124 2.41 9.03 -11.23
C ILE A 124 3.00 10.44 -11.32
N CYS A 125 4.18 10.59 -11.91
CA CYS A 125 4.84 11.88 -12.04
C CYS A 125 3.98 12.87 -12.86
N ASP A 126 3.40 12.42 -13.98
CA ASP A 126 2.55 13.24 -14.84
C ASP A 126 1.28 13.72 -14.12
N ASP A 127 0.65 12.88 -13.28
CA ASP A 127 -0.53 13.29 -12.50
C ASP A 127 -0.15 14.17 -11.30
N PHE A 128 0.97 13.90 -10.63
CA PHE A 128 1.30 14.53 -9.35
C PHE A 128 2.11 15.83 -9.49
N GLN A 129 2.93 15.96 -10.53
CA GLN A 129 3.77 17.16 -10.76
C GLN A 129 2.98 18.46 -10.99
N PRO A 130 1.90 18.52 -11.78
CA PRO A 130 1.14 19.75 -11.98
C PRO A 130 0.25 20.13 -10.78
N ARG A 131 0.05 19.22 -9.82
CA ARG A 131 -0.84 19.41 -8.68
C ARG A 131 -0.12 20.09 -7.52
N ILE A 132 -0.74 21.13 -6.98
CA ILE A 132 -0.25 21.87 -5.81
C ILE A 132 -0.73 21.17 -4.54
N ALA A 133 0.10 21.17 -3.50
CA ALA A 133 -0.24 20.74 -2.13
C ALA A 133 -0.67 19.27 -1.98
N LEU A 134 -0.03 18.35 -2.74
CA LEU A 134 -0.15 16.90 -2.48
C LEU A 134 0.73 16.43 -1.30
N SER A 135 1.45 17.35 -0.68
CA SER A 135 2.33 17.09 0.44
C SER A 135 2.23 18.23 1.45
N ARG A 136 2.66 17.95 2.68
CA ARG A 136 2.81 18.97 3.72
C ARG A 136 3.78 20.07 3.31
N THR A 137 4.79 19.75 2.51
CA THR A 137 5.75 20.73 1.99
C THR A 137 6.01 20.48 0.50
N PRO A 138 6.24 21.54 -0.31
CA PRO A 138 6.65 21.37 -1.70
C PRO A 138 7.93 20.55 -1.86
N GLN A 139 8.85 20.65 -0.89
CA GLN A 139 10.10 19.90 -0.89
C GLN A 139 9.89 18.39 -0.72
N SER A 140 8.99 17.97 0.18
CA SER A 140 8.67 16.54 0.36
C SER A 140 8.05 15.95 -0.90
N GLN A 141 7.16 16.70 -1.58
CA GLN A 141 6.63 16.31 -2.89
C GLN A 141 7.73 16.15 -3.94
N GLN A 142 8.62 17.14 -4.08
CA GLN A 142 9.73 17.08 -5.04
C GLN A 142 10.68 15.92 -4.76
N GLN A 143 11.03 15.68 -3.49
CA GLN A 143 11.90 14.58 -3.07
C GLN A 143 11.28 13.22 -3.40
N CYS A 144 9.99 13.02 -3.08
CA CYS A 144 9.30 11.78 -3.38
C CYS A 144 9.25 11.52 -4.90
N LEU A 145 8.88 12.51 -5.71
CA LEU A 145 8.85 12.36 -7.17
C LEU A 145 10.25 12.09 -7.77
N ALA A 146 11.30 12.71 -7.24
CA ALA A 146 12.68 12.42 -7.66
C ALA A 146 13.10 10.98 -7.29
N GLN A 147 12.72 10.49 -6.11
CA GLN A 147 12.95 9.10 -5.71
C GLN A 147 12.20 8.12 -6.62
N LEU A 148 10.96 8.43 -7.04
CA LEU A 148 10.23 7.63 -8.02
C LEU A 148 10.93 7.58 -9.38
N GLN A 149 11.42 8.71 -9.88
CA GLN A 149 12.21 8.73 -11.12
C GLN A 149 13.48 7.89 -11.01
N LEU A 150 14.15 7.91 -9.85
CA LEU A 150 15.31 7.07 -9.59
C LEU A 150 14.95 5.57 -9.59
N VAL A 151 13.78 5.20 -9.09
CA VAL A 151 13.25 3.81 -9.21
C VAL A 151 13.17 3.38 -10.67
N GLN A 152 12.59 4.22 -11.53
CA GLN A 152 12.47 3.90 -12.97
C GLN A 152 13.84 3.63 -13.58
N GLN A 153 14.82 4.51 -13.32
CA GLN A 153 16.20 4.34 -13.82
C GLN A 153 16.84 3.03 -13.33
N PHE A 154 16.68 2.69 -12.05
CA PHE A 154 17.24 1.45 -11.51
C PHE A 154 16.58 0.20 -12.08
N VAL A 155 15.27 0.22 -12.32
CA VAL A 155 14.56 -0.89 -12.95
C VAL A 155 15.00 -1.06 -14.41
N GLU A 156 15.11 0.03 -15.16
CA GLU A 156 15.52 0.01 -16.57
C GLU A 156 16.97 -0.47 -16.76
N CYS A 157 17.88 -0.04 -15.89
CA CYS A 157 19.27 -0.48 -15.89
C CYS A 157 19.47 -1.90 -15.33
N GLY A 158 18.42 -2.55 -14.83
CA GLY A 158 18.53 -3.85 -14.16
C GLY A 158 19.45 -3.83 -12.94
N ALA A 159 19.45 -2.72 -12.20
CA ALA A 159 20.32 -2.53 -11.04
C ALA A 159 20.08 -3.64 -9.99
N SER A 160 21.12 -3.99 -9.25
CA SER A 160 20.97 -4.89 -8.11
C SER A 160 20.34 -4.17 -6.92
N THR A 161 19.63 -4.90 -6.06
CA THR A 161 19.06 -4.33 -4.81
C THR A 161 20.12 -3.59 -3.99
N ILE A 162 21.34 -4.11 -3.91
CA ILE A 162 22.44 -3.46 -3.18
C ILE A 162 22.78 -2.12 -3.84
N ALA A 163 22.98 -2.11 -5.17
CA ALA A 163 23.31 -0.89 -5.89
C ALA A 163 22.23 0.19 -5.73
N SER A 164 20.96 -0.22 -5.79
CA SER A 164 19.81 0.68 -5.68
C SER A 164 19.63 1.33 -4.31
N HIS A 165 20.24 0.81 -3.23
CA HIS A 165 20.04 1.29 -1.85
C HIS A 165 21.35 1.71 -1.14
N ARG A 166 22.42 2.02 -1.88
CA ARG A 166 23.66 2.62 -1.32
C ARG A 166 23.44 4.09 -0.89
N GLU A 167 24.48 4.76 -0.38
CA GLU A 167 24.41 6.12 0.22
C GLU A 167 23.73 7.21 -0.63
N ASN A 168 23.55 7.02 -1.95
CA ASN A 168 22.81 7.93 -2.84
C ASN A 168 21.61 7.26 -3.54
N GLY A 169 21.15 6.12 -3.02
CA GLY A 169 20.11 5.28 -3.60
C GLY A 169 18.70 5.61 -3.10
N LEU A 170 17.81 4.64 -3.23
CA LEU A 170 16.44 4.69 -2.75
C LEU A 170 16.42 4.77 -1.22
N SER A 171 15.78 5.80 -0.68
CA SER A 171 15.64 6.02 0.76
C SER A 171 14.17 5.99 1.22
N ASP A 172 13.23 6.34 0.34
CA ASP A 172 11.81 6.32 0.65
C ASP A 172 11.24 4.91 0.64
N ALA A 173 10.32 4.64 1.58
CA ALA A 173 9.68 3.33 1.71
C ALA A 173 8.85 3.00 0.46
N ILE A 174 8.09 3.97 -0.06
CA ILE A 174 7.29 3.78 -1.27
C ILE A 174 8.17 3.56 -2.51
N ALA A 175 9.29 4.29 -2.63
CA ALA A 175 10.22 4.14 -3.74
C ALA A 175 10.87 2.74 -3.73
N SER A 176 11.37 2.32 -2.56
CA SER A 176 11.92 0.96 -2.36
C SER A 176 10.88 -0.12 -2.69
N SER A 177 9.63 0.09 -2.27
CA SER A 177 8.54 -0.85 -2.53
C SER A 177 8.20 -0.97 -4.01
N LEU A 178 8.12 0.16 -4.70
CA LEU A 178 7.91 0.20 -6.15
C LEU A 178 9.09 -0.42 -6.89
N TYR A 179 10.33 -0.21 -6.45
CA TYR A 179 11.49 -0.90 -7.04
C TYR A 179 11.36 -2.43 -6.95
N TYR A 180 11.03 -2.97 -5.78
CA TYR A 180 10.85 -4.43 -5.62
C TYR A 180 9.70 -4.96 -6.49
N PHE A 181 8.57 -4.25 -6.51
CA PHE A 181 7.43 -4.60 -7.35
C PHE A 181 7.80 -4.54 -8.83
N LEU A 182 8.25 -3.41 -9.35
CA LEU A 182 8.52 -3.19 -10.77
C LEU A 182 9.57 -4.16 -11.32
N SER A 183 10.63 -4.44 -10.55
CA SER A 183 11.66 -5.41 -10.91
C SER A 183 11.13 -6.84 -11.08
N THR A 184 10.04 -7.21 -10.41
CA THR A 184 9.52 -8.61 -10.35
C THR A 184 7.99 -8.70 -10.23
N HIS A 185 7.26 -7.85 -10.95
CA HIS A 185 5.82 -7.63 -10.78
C HIS A 185 4.93 -8.86 -11.06
N HIS A 186 5.47 -9.89 -11.71
CA HIS A 186 4.77 -11.13 -12.04
C HIS A 186 4.74 -12.16 -10.89
N SER A 187 5.36 -11.88 -9.74
CA SER A 187 5.40 -12.82 -8.62
C SER A 187 5.35 -12.12 -7.27
N TRP A 188 4.19 -12.20 -6.60
CA TRP A 188 4.03 -11.73 -5.23
C TRP A 188 5.12 -12.28 -4.30
N ARG A 189 5.41 -13.58 -4.39
CA ARG A 189 6.40 -14.26 -3.53
C ARG A 189 7.80 -13.69 -3.71
N ILE A 190 8.22 -13.43 -4.95
CA ILE A 190 9.57 -12.87 -5.20
C ILE A 190 9.63 -11.43 -4.68
N VAL A 191 8.59 -10.64 -4.92
CA VAL A 191 8.48 -9.26 -4.42
C VAL A 191 8.60 -9.22 -2.90
N THR A 192 7.79 -10.01 -2.18
CA THR A 192 7.80 -10.02 -0.71
C THR A 192 9.08 -10.60 -0.14
N THR A 193 9.64 -11.67 -0.72
CA THR A 193 10.93 -12.24 -0.27
C THR A 193 12.07 -11.23 -0.39
N ARG A 194 12.07 -10.40 -1.44
CA ARG A 194 13.08 -9.34 -1.63
C ARG A 194 12.86 -8.20 -0.66
N ALA A 195 11.62 -7.75 -0.48
CA ALA A 195 11.26 -6.68 0.45
C ALA A 195 11.52 -7.05 1.92
N GLN A 196 11.33 -8.33 2.28
CA GLN A 196 11.70 -8.86 3.61
C GLN A 196 13.21 -8.82 3.88
N ARG A 197 14.05 -8.61 2.87
CA ARG A 197 15.51 -8.44 3.03
C ARG A 197 15.92 -6.96 2.95
N HIS A 198 14.96 -6.05 2.89
CA HIS A 198 15.23 -4.62 2.89
C HIS A 198 15.96 -4.22 4.19
N PRO A 199 16.97 -3.33 4.12
CA PRO A 199 17.65 -2.84 5.31
C PRO A 199 16.69 -2.18 6.31
N GLN A 200 16.98 -2.30 7.61
CA GLN A 200 16.30 -1.55 8.66
C GLN A 200 16.58 -0.03 8.51
N PRO A 201 15.70 0.87 9.00
CA PRO A 201 14.57 0.62 9.91
C PRO A 201 13.19 0.38 9.23
N ASN A 202 13.05 0.62 7.93
CA ASN A 202 11.73 0.64 7.27
C ASN A 202 11.32 -0.71 6.66
N GLN A 203 12.05 -1.80 6.97
CA GLN A 203 11.87 -3.13 6.40
C GLN A 203 10.41 -3.62 6.44
N LEU A 204 9.72 -3.45 7.58
CA LEU A 204 8.33 -3.90 7.73
C LEU A 204 7.38 -3.10 6.82
N GLN A 205 7.51 -1.77 6.81
CA GLN A 205 6.69 -0.89 5.97
C GLN A 205 6.86 -1.24 4.50
N VAL A 206 8.12 -1.38 4.05
CA VAL A 206 8.45 -1.74 2.67
C VAL A 206 7.91 -3.11 2.29
N THR A 207 7.96 -4.09 3.21
CA THR A 207 7.43 -5.43 2.98
C THR A 207 5.90 -5.41 2.79
N ILE A 208 5.18 -4.69 3.67
CA ILE A 208 3.72 -4.56 3.59
C ILE A 208 3.32 -3.86 2.29
N GLN A 209 3.95 -2.73 1.96
CA GLN A 209 3.67 -1.95 0.75
C GLN A 209 3.93 -2.79 -0.51
N SER A 210 5.11 -3.39 -0.63
CA SER A 210 5.50 -4.20 -1.78
C SER A 210 4.55 -5.39 -1.99
N GLY A 211 4.20 -6.08 -0.89
CA GLY A 211 3.28 -7.20 -0.92
C GLY A 211 1.87 -6.78 -1.33
N ALA A 212 1.34 -5.71 -0.75
CA ALA A 212 0.00 -5.21 -1.05
C ALA A 212 -0.10 -4.75 -2.52
N ILE A 213 0.90 -4.03 -3.05
CA ILE A 213 0.95 -3.62 -4.46
C ILE A 213 0.94 -4.85 -5.37
N ALA A 214 1.80 -5.83 -5.12
CA ALA A 214 1.86 -7.04 -5.93
C ALA A 214 0.56 -7.86 -5.85
N ALA A 215 -0.03 -7.98 -4.67
CA ALA A 215 -1.28 -8.71 -4.47
C ALA A 215 -2.48 -8.00 -5.12
N ALA A 216 -2.55 -6.67 -5.03
CA ALA A 216 -3.55 -5.86 -5.72
C ALA A 216 -3.42 -6.04 -7.24
N TYR A 217 -2.19 -5.99 -7.78
CA TYR A 217 -1.92 -6.12 -9.21
C TYR A 217 -2.23 -7.50 -9.78
N LEU A 218 -1.80 -8.56 -9.08
CA LEU A 218 -2.03 -9.95 -9.50
C LEU A 218 -3.45 -10.42 -9.19
N GLY A 219 -4.11 -9.83 -8.21
CA GLY A 219 -5.41 -10.26 -7.71
C GLY A 219 -5.38 -11.58 -6.94
N GLU A 220 -4.20 -12.05 -6.55
CA GLU A 220 -3.99 -13.28 -5.79
C GLU A 220 -2.68 -13.25 -4.99
N VAL A 221 -2.60 -14.13 -3.98
CA VAL A 221 -1.40 -14.43 -3.22
C VAL A 221 -1.17 -15.93 -3.32
N ASN A 222 -0.04 -16.35 -3.90
CA ASN A 222 0.26 -17.77 -4.08
C ASN A 222 0.48 -18.46 -2.74
N SER A 223 -0.12 -19.64 -2.55
CA SER A 223 0.01 -20.45 -1.33
C SER A 223 1.48 -20.83 -1.07
N PRO A 224 1.95 -20.85 0.19
CA PRO A 224 3.25 -21.38 0.55
C PRO A 224 3.32 -22.89 0.25
N ILE A 225 4.55 -23.41 0.23
CA ILE A 225 4.80 -24.85 0.12
C ILE A 225 4.28 -25.53 1.40
N ALA A 226 3.73 -26.75 1.27
CA ALA A 226 2.86 -27.48 2.21
C ALA A 226 3.12 -27.42 3.73
N GLN A 227 4.32 -27.06 4.19
CA GLN A 227 4.69 -27.04 5.61
C GLN A 227 4.03 -25.94 6.45
N ASP A 228 3.42 -24.92 5.83
CA ASP A 228 2.75 -23.81 6.55
C ASP A 228 1.25 -23.68 6.20
N GLN A 229 0.65 -24.74 5.65
CA GLN A 229 -0.70 -24.69 5.09
C GLN A 229 -1.78 -24.36 6.13
N ALA A 230 -1.65 -24.85 7.37
CA ALA A 230 -2.62 -24.63 8.43
C ALA A 230 -2.62 -23.16 8.93
N ASN A 231 -1.43 -22.59 9.13
CA ASN A 231 -1.30 -21.18 9.51
C ASN A 231 -1.71 -20.26 8.36
N PHE A 232 -1.30 -20.59 7.14
CA PHE A 232 -1.76 -19.91 5.93
C PHE A 232 -3.28 -19.93 5.80
N SER A 233 -3.92 -21.07 6.04
CA SER A 233 -5.39 -21.18 5.99
C SER A 233 -6.05 -20.29 7.05
N ARG A 234 -5.53 -20.28 8.28
CA ARG A 234 -6.06 -19.44 9.36
C ARG A 234 -5.92 -17.94 9.04
N ILE A 235 -4.73 -17.54 8.61
CA ILE A 235 -4.43 -16.15 8.21
C ILE A 235 -5.31 -15.74 7.03
N SER A 236 -5.41 -16.61 6.01
CA SER A 236 -6.23 -16.38 4.82
C SER A 236 -7.69 -16.22 5.17
N THR A 237 -8.25 -17.00 6.10
CA THR A 237 -9.65 -16.84 6.52
C THR A 237 -9.90 -15.45 7.11
N LYS A 238 -9.07 -14.97 8.05
CA LYS A 238 -9.22 -13.63 8.63
C LYS A 238 -9.04 -12.53 7.57
N ALA A 239 -8.05 -12.68 6.70
CA ALA A 239 -7.83 -11.75 5.58
C ALA A 239 -8.99 -11.71 4.59
N ILE A 240 -9.55 -12.86 4.22
CA ILE A 240 -10.68 -12.97 3.30
C ILE A 240 -11.90 -12.29 3.90
N ILE A 241 -12.16 -12.47 5.21
CA ILE A 241 -13.27 -11.79 5.90
C ILE A 241 -13.11 -10.27 5.83
N LEU A 242 -11.92 -9.75 6.13
CA LEU A 242 -11.65 -8.30 6.06
C LEU A 242 -11.79 -7.75 4.63
N GLY A 243 -11.22 -8.46 3.65
CA GLY A 243 -11.33 -8.09 2.24
C GLY A 243 -12.76 -8.14 1.72
N ASP A 244 -13.53 -9.17 2.11
CA ASP A 244 -14.95 -9.29 1.77
C ASP A 244 -15.79 -8.19 2.42
N ARG A 245 -15.48 -7.80 3.66
CA ARG A 245 -16.18 -6.72 4.36
C ARG A 245 -15.98 -5.38 3.64
N LEU A 246 -14.72 -5.02 3.36
CA LEU A 246 -14.42 -3.78 2.63
C LEU A 246 -15.01 -3.81 1.21
N TRP A 247 -14.94 -4.94 0.52
CA TRP A 247 -15.55 -5.12 -0.81
C TRP A 247 -17.07 -5.00 -0.76
N SER A 248 -17.74 -5.62 0.22
CA SER A 248 -19.20 -5.60 0.33
C SER A 248 -19.71 -4.20 0.67
N ALA A 249 -19.00 -3.47 1.55
CA ALA A 249 -19.30 -2.07 1.82
C ALA A 249 -19.14 -1.20 0.57
N TRP A 250 -18.09 -1.43 -0.21
CA TRP A 250 -17.85 -0.71 -1.47
C TRP A 250 -18.94 -0.99 -2.52
N VAL A 251 -19.33 -2.25 -2.75
CA VAL A 251 -20.46 -2.61 -3.63
C VAL A 251 -21.80 -2.07 -3.10
N GLY A 252 -21.91 -1.77 -1.79
CA GLY A 252 -23.08 -1.09 -1.26
C GLY A 252 -23.19 0.39 -1.64
N LEU A 253 -22.08 1.02 -2.04
CA LEU A 253 -22.01 2.41 -2.47
C LEU A 253 -22.18 2.60 -3.99
N PHE A 254 -21.89 1.57 -4.79
CA PHE A 254 -21.86 1.59 -6.26
C PHE A 254 -22.68 0.43 -6.84
#